data_AF-A0A1F5G2V8-F1
#
_entry.id   AF-A0A1F5G2V8-F1
#
_cell.length_a   1.000
_cell.length_b   1.000
_cell.length_c   1.000
_cell.angle_alpha   90.00
_cell.angle_beta   90.00
_cell.angle_gamma   90.00
#
_symmetry.space_group_name_H-M   'P 1'
#
loop_
_entity.id
_entity.type
_entity.pdbx_description
1 polymer ?
#
loop_
_entity_poly.entity_id
_entity_poly.type
_entity_poly.pdbx_seq_one_letter_code
_entity_poly.pdbx_strand_id
1 'polypeptide(L)'
;MIESRVEQEPVQGLEKSTSLSALPLVIGTLNQSNIDYRIVGSLAIAAWTKIDIPFSDVDVICLNGDLTQIKDVQANLDRIHHQQTQLGISSPRVDLGRMVIEEGGLVKHSQGFFLKNFTSETVLENGQYQKIFRGLKTPLPNRVMETKTVFFQGANIKTLIPETILHLYIARGGCLKPKDKEKLKLLANHIRKHPTSGVSHEDFLPFHQFARDLRNQYPVHAKAYWLLSRVDHFTKGIFTRDNRLARVVVRKVFL
;
A
#
# COMPACT_ATOMS: atom_id res chain seq x y z
N MET A 1 0.82 5.59 -32.30
CA MET A 1 0.65 6.38 -31.07
C MET A 1 -0.77 6.14 -30.59
N ILE A 2 -0.98 5.41 -29.50
CA ILE A 2 -2.31 5.14 -28.94
C ILE A 2 -2.46 6.07 -27.74
N GLU A 3 -3.27 7.11 -27.91
CA GLU A 3 -3.65 8.03 -26.84
C GLU A 3 -4.46 7.25 -25.79
N SER A 4 -3.94 7.21 -24.56
CA SER A 4 -4.65 6.65 -23.42
C SER A 4 -5.87 7.52 -23.12
N ARG A 5 -7.07 7.01 -23.42
CA ARG A 5 -8.34 7.63 -23.02
C ARG A 5 -8.37 7.76 -21.49
N VAL A 6 -8.44 8.99 -21.02
CA VAL A 6 -8.79 9.32 -19.64
C VAL A 6 -10.29 9.07 -19.52
N GLU A 7 -10.69 8.00 -18.83
CA GLU A 7 -12.10 7.81 -18.46
C GLU A 7 -12.48 8.89 -17.44
N GLN A 8 -13.22 9.91 -17.89
CA GLN A 8 -13.86 10.91 -17.04
C GLN A 8 -15.36 10.66 -17.02
N GLU A 9 -15.89 10.22 -15.88
CA GLU A 9 -17.28 10.47 -15.50
C GLU A 9 -17.30 11.26 -14.19
N PRO A 10 -18.06 12.37 -14.11
CA PRO A 10 -18.23 13.12 -12.87
C PRO A 10 -19.19 12.39 -11.94
N VAL A 11 -18.72 12.03 -10.74
CA VAL A 11 -19.54 11.37 -9.72
C VAL A 11 -20.30 12.42 -8.91
N GLN A 12 -21.63 12.41 -9.02
CA GLN A 12 -22.55 13.12 -8.11
C GLN A 12 -22.73 12.29 -6.82
N GLY A 13 -22.64 12.95 -5.67
CA GLY A 13 -23.02 12.40 -4.36
C GLY A 13 -21.84 12.05 -3.43
N LEU A 14 -21.25 13.05 -2.77
CA LEU A 14 -20.19 12.89 -1.76
C LEU A 14 -20.47 13.77 -0.54
N GLU A 15 -21.60 13.54 0.16
CA GLU A 15 -22.00 14.38 1.30
C GLU A 15 -21.41 13.99 2.67
N LYS A 16 -20.53 13.00 2.75
CA LYS A 16 -19.69 12.76 3.94
C LYS A 16 -18.30 12.29 3.54
N SER A 17 -17.62 13.12 2.77
CA SER A 17 -16.26 12.83 2.32
C SER A 17 -15.27 12.99 3.47
N THR A 18 -14.42 11.99 3.71
CA THR A 18 -13.10 12.16 4.33
C THR A 18 -12.16 12.88 3.35
N SER A 19 -12.61 14.02 2.82
CA SER A 19 -11.87 14.84 1.86
C SER A 19 -10.64 15.37 2.57
N LEU A 20 -9.47 14.88 2.16
CA LEU A 20 -8.21 15.46 2.60
C LEU A 20 -7.90 16.60 1.64
N SER A 21 -8.20 17.83 2.03
CA SER A 21 -8.07 19.02 1.17
C SER A 21 -6.66 19.21 0.60
N ALA A 22 -5.63 18.69 1.29
CA ALA A 22 -4.24 18.73 0.81
C ALA A 22 -3.86 17.57 -0.13
N LEU A 23 -4.78 16.65 -0.45
CA LEU A 23 -4.49 15.49 -1.31
C LEU A 23 -3.93 15.88 -2.69
N PRO A 24 -4.49 16.86 -3.44
CA PRO A 24 -3.92 17.27 -4.72
C PRO A 24 -2.47 17.77 -4.61
N LEU A 25 -2.13 18.48 -3.54
CA LEU A 25 -0.77 18.96 -3.28
C LEU A 25 0.20 17.80 -3.02
N VAL A 26 -0.22 16.85 -2.17
CA VAL A 26 0.56 15.64 -1.86
C VAL A 26 0.81 14.80 -3.11
N ILE A 27 -0.25 14.54 -3.89
CA ILE A 27 -0.17 13.75 -5.11
C ILE A 27 0.64 14.51 -6.19
N GLY A 28 0.49 15.83 -6.28
CA GLY A 28 1.29 16.68 -7.16
C GLY A 28 2.78 16.57 -6.85
N THR A 29 3.14 16.62 -5.56
CA THR A 29 4.53 16.46 -5.09
C THR A 29 5.10 15.10 -5.48
N LEU A 30 4.33 14.02 -5.31
CA LEU A 30 4.74 12.68 -5.76
C LEU A 30 4.88 12.60 -7.28
N ASN A 31 3.93 13.17 -8.04
CA ASN A 31 3.96 13.15 -9.51
C ASN A 31 5.15 13.93 -10.10
N GLN A 32 5.60 14.99 -9.42
CA GLN A 32 6.77 15.78 -9.78
C GLN A 32 8.08 15.16 -9.29
N SER A 33 8.02 14.16 -8.43
CA SER A 33 9.21 13.41 -8.01
C SER A 33 9.67 12.49 -9.15
N ASN A 34 10.99 12.31 -9.27
CA ASN A 34 11.59 11.35 -10.20
C ASN A 34 11.67 9.93 -9.58
N ILE A 35 10.66 9.55 -8.79
CA ILE A 35 10.52 8.23 -8.16
C ILE A 35 9.50 7.43 -8.96
N ASP A 36 9.79 6.17 -9.27
CA ASP A 36 8.77 5.26 -9.80
C ASP A 36 7.94 4.69 -8.64
N TYR A 37 6.66 5.07 -8.56
CA TYR A 37 5.81 4.72 -7.42
C TYR A 37 4.38 4.34 -7.83
N ARG A 38 3.73 3.55 -6.98
CA ARG A 38 2.31 3.22 -7.08
C ARG A 38 1.64 3.45 -5.74
N ILE A 39 0.56 4.21 -5.73
CA ILE A 39 -0.32 4.34 -4.57
C ILE A 39 -1.13 3.06 -4.44
N VAL A 40 -1.16 2.52 -3.23
CA VAL A 40 -1.91 1.32 -2.86
C VAL A 40 -2.74 1.61 -1.62
N GLY A 41 -3.27 0.57 -0.98
CA GLY A 41 -3.99 0.73 0.29
C GLY A 41 -5.36 1.36 0.11
N SER A 42 -5.86 1.99 1.17
CA SER A 42 -7.24 2.51 1.23
C SER A 42 -7.52 3.59 0.18
N LEU A 43 -6.57 4.50 -0.08
CA LEU A 43 -6.74 5.55 -1.09
C LEU A 43 -6.93 4.95 -2.50
N ALA A 44 -6.15 3.95 -2.86
CA ALA A 44 -6.29 3.30 -4.16
C ALA A 44 -7.65 2.59 -4.30
N ILE A 45 -8.13 1.96 -3.24
CA ILE A 45 -9.47 1.33 -3.22
C ILE A 45 -10.56 2.40 -3.38
N ALA A 46 -10.47 3.51 -2.64
CA ALA A 46 -11.41 4.63 -2.77
C ALA A 46 -11.42 5.19 -4.20
N ALA A 47 -10.23 5.34 -4.80
CA ALA A 47 -10.08 5.86 -6.16
C ALA A 47 -10.73 4.96 -7.22
N TRP A 48 -10.58 3.62 -7.11
CA TRP A 48 -11.22 2.67 -8.02
C TRP A 48 -12.72 2.55 -7.80
N THR A 49 -13.13 2.38 -6.54
CA THR A 49 -14.54 2.12 -6.20
C THR A 49 -15.40 3.38 -6.24
N LYS A 50 -14.79 4.58 -6.20
CA LYS A 50 -15.45 5.89 -6.01
C LYS A 50 -16.27 5.97 -4.72
N ILE A 51 -16.00 5.07 -3.76
CA ILE A 51 -16.64 5.05 -2.44
C ILE A 51 -15.71 5.75 -1.44
N ASP A 52 -16.28 6.57 -0.55
CA ASP A 52 -15.54 7.17 0.55
C ASP A 52 -15.12 6.08 1.55
N ILE A 53 -13.83 5.74 1.51
CA ILE A 53 -13.22 4.82 2.47
C ILE A 53 -12.31 5.67 3.34
N PRO A 54 -12.49 5.70 4.67
CA PRO A 54 -11.63 6.49 5.53
C PRO A 54 -10.16 6.07 5.40
N PHE A 55 -9.29 7.04 5.13
CA PHE A 55 -7.84 6.89 5.17
C PHE A 55 -7.20 8.10 5.86
N SER A 56 -6.17 7.84 6.66
CA SER A 56 -5.36 8.87 7.33
C SER A 56 -3.98 9.02 6.69
N ASP A 57 -3.60 8.02 5.90
CA ASP A 57 -2.30 7.84 5.29
C ASP A 57 -2.43 7.40 3.83
N VAL A 58 -1.36 7.65 3.08
CA VAL A 58 -1.18 7.20 1.70
C VAL A 58 -0.09 6.14 1.70
N ASP A 59 -0.50 4.88 1.52
CA ASP A 59 0.41 3.76 1.31
C ASP A 59 0.99 3.84 -0.12
N VAL A 60 2.32 3.78 -0.23
CA VAL A 60 3.03 3.84 -1.51
C VAL A 60 3.98 2.66 -1.66
N ILE A 61 4.00 2.05 -2.84
CA ILE A 61 5.07 1.14 -3.27
C ILE A 61 6.05 1.95 -4.12
N CYS A 62 7.30 2.07 -3.67
CA CYS A 62 8.37 2.65 -4.47
C CYS A 62 9.14 1.55 -5.19
N LEU A 63 9.10 1.56 -6.52
CA LEU A 63 9.67 0.53 -7.39
C LEU A 63 11.08 0.90 -7.88
N ASN A 64 11.40 2.19 -7.91
CA ASN A 64 12.71 2.73 -8.27
C ASN A 64 13.02 4.02 -7.48
N GLY A 65 14.29 4.44 -7.47
CA GLY A 65 14.79 5.63 -6.78
C GLY A 65 16.10 5.35 -6.05
N ASP A 66 16.97 6.34 -5.94
CA ASP A 66 18.07 6.28 -4.98
C ASP A 66 17.52 6.47 -3.56
N LEU A 67 18.19 5.91 -2.55
CA LEU A 67 17.79 6.06 -1.15
C LEU A 67 17.76 7.53 -0.73
N THR A 68 18.73 8.33 -1.20
CA THR A 68 18.81 9.76 -0.91
C THR A 68 17.59 10.48 -1.45
N GLN A 69 17.25 10.22 -2.72
CA GLN A 69 16.09 10.80 -3.38
C GLN A 69 14.79 10.47 -2.64
N ILE A 70 14.61 9.23 -2.19
CA ILE A 70 13.41 8.85 -1.42
C ILE A 70 13.34 9.58 -0.08
N LYS A 71 14.47 9.69 0.63
CA LYS A 71 14.54 10.44 1.89
C LYS A 71 14.19 11.91 1.68
N ASP A 72 14.66 12.53 0.61
CA ASP A 72 14.38 13.93 0.30
C ASP A 72 12.89 14.15 0.00
N VAL A 73 12.29 13.26 -0.80
CA VAL A 73 10.85 13.33 -1.09
C VAL A 73 10.02 13.05 0.17
N GLN A 74 10.42 12.08 1.00
CA GLN A 74 9.75 11.81 2.28
C GLN A 74 9.80 13.03 3.20
N ALA A 75 10.97 13.66 3.36
CA ALA A 75 11.13 14.87 4.17
C ALA A 75 10.29 16.04 3.64
N ASN A 76 10.16 16.17 2.33
CA ASN A 76 9.28 17.16 1.71
C ASN A 76 7.80 16.90 2.03
N LEU A 77 7.35 15.65 1.90
CA LEU A 77 5.98 15.24 2.21
C LEU A 77 5.63 15.39 3.69
N ASP A 78 6.57 15.06 4.59
CA ASP A 78 6.39 15.28 6.03
C ASP A 78 6.29 16.77 6.37
N ARG A 79 7.08 17.63 5.70
CA ARG A 79 6.99 19.09 5.84
C ARG A 79 5.64 19.62 5.38
N ILE A 80 5.15 19.16 4.23
CA ILE A 80 3.82 19.53 3.72
C ILE A 80 2.75 19.11 4.74
N HIS A 81 2.77 17.86 5.20
CA HIS A 81 1.82 17.37 6.19
C HIS A 81 1.82 18.22 7.47
N HIS A 82 3.00 18.54 8.00
CA HIS A 82 3.13 19.39 9.18
C HIS A 82 2.60 20.81 8.95
N GLN A 83 2.98 21.45 7.84
CA GLN A 83 2.51 22.80 7.51
C GLN A 83 1.00 22.87 7.35
N GLN A 84 0.40 21.91 6.62
CA GLN A 84 -1.04 21.88 6.40
C GLN A 84 -1.80 21.63 7.71
N THR A 85 -1.34 20.70 8.54
CA THR A 85 -1.99 20.41 9.83
C THR A 85 -1.90 21.58 10.81
N GLN A 86 -0.80 22.35 10.81
CA GLN A 86 -0.70 23.60 11.59
C GLN A 86 -1.71 24.66 11.16
N LEU A 87 -2.09 24.66 9.87
CA LEU A 87 -3.12 25.54 9.33
C LEU A 87 -4.55 25.01 9.54
N GLY A 88 -4.72 23.89 10.27
CA GLY A 88 -6.02 23.23 10.45
C GLY A 88 -6.52 22.51 9.20
N ILE A 89 -5.67 22.34 8.17
CA ILE A 89 -6.01 21.68 6.92
C ILE A 89 -5.74 20.18 7.07
N SER A 90 -6.76 19.38 6.76
CA SER A 90 -6.64 17.92 6.76
C SER A 90 -5.70 17.46 5.64
N SER A 91 -4.57 16.84 6.02
CA SER A 91 -3.55 16.35 5.10
C SER A 91 -3.22 14.90 5.39
N PRO A 92 -3.17 14.02 4.37
CA PRO A 92 -2.70 12.67 4.61
C PRO A 92 -1.22 12.69 4.99
N ARG A 93 -0.81 11.72 5.79
CA ARG A 93 0.61 11.38 5.90
C ARG A 93 0.97 10.43 4.75
N VAL A 94 2.10 10.67 4.09
CA VAL A 94 2.64 9.72 3.11
C VAL A 94 3.77 8.94 3.75
N ASP A 95 3.79 7.64 3.51
CA ASP A 95 4.85 6.76 3.97
C ASP A 95 5.50 6.09 2.75
N LEU A 96 6.62 6.66 2.32
CA LEU A 96 7.49 6.09 1.30
C LEU A 96 8.34 4.98 1.95
N GLY A 97 7.68 3.89 2.34
CA GLY A 97 8.36 2.71 2.82
C GLY A 97 9.04 2.00 1.65
N ARG A 98 10.37 1.95 1.64
CA ARG A 98 11.13 1.15 0.67
C ARG A 98 12.11 0.19 1.35
N MET A 99 12.27 -0.99 0.74
CA MET A 99 13.49 -1.78 0.87
C MET A 99 14.44 -1.45 -0.29
N VAL A 100 15.65 -0.97 0.03
CA VAL A 100 16.74 -0.78 -0.92
C VAL A 100 17.59 -2.05 -0.92
N ILE A 101 18.01 -2.52 -2.10
CA ILE A 101 19.00 -3.60 -2.18
C ILE A 101 20.36 -2.89 -2.21
N GLU A 102 21.13 -2.99 -1.12
CA GLU A 102 22.50 -2.51 -1.04
C GLU A 102 23.47 -3.69 -1.21
N GLU A 103 24.75 -3.42 -1.54
CA GLU A 103 25.79 -4.45 -1.56
C GLU A 103 25.87 -5.13 -0.18
N GLY A 104 25.33 -6.35 -0.07
CA GLY A 104 25.21 -7.10 1.18
C GLY A 104 23.78 -7.43 1.64
N GLY A 105 22.74 -6.90 1.00
CA GLY A 105 21.36 -7.35 1.22
C GLY A 105 20.25 -6.29 1.15
N LEU A 106 19.06 -6.68 1.58
CA LEU A 106 17.86 -5.84 1.61
C LEU A 106 17.82 -4.97 2.87
N VAL A 107 17.93 -3.64 2.70
CA VAL A 107 17.84 -2.66 3.77
C VAL A 107 16.46 -2.01 3.75
N LYS A 108 15.68 -2.22 4.82
CA LYS A 108 14.36 -1.60 4.99
C LYS A 108 14.50 -0.21 5.60
N HIS A 109 14.19 0.82 4.83
CA HIS A 109 14.02 2.17 5.31
C HIS A 109 12.53 2.46 5.49
N SER A 110 12.01 2.14 6.67
CA SER A 110 10.70 2.63 7.10
C SER A 110 10.83 3.31 8.45
N GLN A 111 10.46 4.58 8.53
CA GLN A 111 10.19 5.24 9.81
C GLN A 111 8.81 4.78 10.30
N GLY A 112 8.71 3.60 10.92
CA GLY A 112 7.49 3.26 11.65
C GLY A 112 7.26 1.78 11.97
N PHE A 113 6.75 1.58 13.18
CA PHE A 113 5.94 0.49 13.74
C PHE A 113 6.35 -0.97 13.48
N PHE A 114 6.40 -1.71 14.59
CA PHE A 114 6.74 -3.14 14.71
C PHE A 114 6.08 -4.05 13.64
N LEU A 115 4.82 -3.79 13.27
CA LEU A 115 4.09 -4.56 12.26
C LEU A 115 4.73 -4.50 10.86
N LYS A 116 5.47 -3.45 10.52
CA LYS A 116 6.20 -3.36 9.25
C LYS A 116 7.31 -4.42 9.14
N ASN A 117 7.82 -4.96 10.24
CA ASN A 117 8.80 -6.06 10.20
C ASN A 117 8.19 -7.42 9.78
N PHE A 118 6.87 -7.46 9.64
CA PHE A 118 6.10 -8.64 9.23
C PHE A 118 5.52 -8.48 7.81
N THR A 119 5.85 -7.38 7.12
CA THR A 119 5.29 -7.12 5.79
C THR A 119 6.27 -7.51 4.69
N SER A 120 5.76 -8.18 3.67
CA SER A 120 6.43 -8.37 2.39
C SER A 120 6.44 -7.08 1.59
N GLU A 121 7.41 -6.97 0.69
CA GLU A 121 7.57 -5.83 -0.20
C GLU A 121 7.49 -6.28 -1.65
N THR A 122 7.32 -5.31 -2.54
CA THR A 122 7.41 -5.53 -3.98
C THR A 122 8.59 -4.73 -4.52
N VAL A 123 9.47 -5.37 -5.27
CA VAL A 123 10.67 -4.74 -5.86
C VAL A 123 10.71 -4.99 -7.37
N LEU A 124 11.42 -4.15 -8.11
CA LEU A 124 11.81 -4.37 -9.49
C LEU A 124 13.31 -4.67 -9.53
N GLU A 125 13.68 -5.89 -9.90
CA GLU A 125 15.08 -6.34 -9.94
C GLU A 125 15.31 -6.99 -11.33
N ASN A 126 16.28 -6.49 -12.08
CA ASN A 126 16.62 -6.95 -13.44
C ASN A 126 15.41 -6.98 -14.41
N GLY A 127 14.54 -5.97 -14.36
CA GLY A 127 13.37 -5.86 -15.22
C GLY A 127 12.20 -6.78 -14.85
N GLN A 128 12.30 -7.53 -13.76
CA GLN A 128 11.26 -8.43 -13.25
C GLN A 128 10.74 -7.94 -11.90
N TYR A 129 9.42 -7.77 -11.78
CA TYR A 129 8.83 -7.52 -10.47
C TYR A 129 8.84 -8.77 -9.60
N GLN A 130 9.11 -8.59 -8.31
CA GLN A 130 9.18 -9.68 -7.34
C GLN A 130 8.53 -9.30 -6.02
N LYS A 131 7.79 -10.25 -5.42
CA LYS A 131 7.43 -10.21 -4.00
C LYS A 131 8.56 -10.78 -3.17
N ILE A 132 8.93 -10.06 -2.10
CA ILE A 132 10.06 -10.45 -1.25
C ILE A 132 9.72 -10.38 0.25
N PHE A 133 10.22 -11.36 1.01
CA PHE A 133 10.22 -11.34 2.48
C PHE A 133 11.31 -12.28 3.04
N ARG A 134 12.30 -11.72 3.77
CA ARG A 134 13.33 -12.50 4.49
C ARG A 134 14.05 -13.60 3.67
N GLY A 135 14.27 -13.36 2.38
CA GLY A 135 14.90 -14.33 1.47
C GLY A 135 13.91 -15.13 0.62
N LEU A 136 12.63 -15.21 1.00
CA LEU A 136 11.58 -15.68 0.11
C LEU A 136 11.39 -14.67 -1.02
N LYS A 137 11.51 -15.13 -2.26
CA LYS A 137 11.27 -14.34 -3.48
C LYS A 137 10.26 -15.07 -4.36
N THR A 138 9.29 -14.35 -4.92
CA THR A 138 8.37 -14.88 -5.93
C THR A 138 8.22 -13.87 -7.06
N PRO A 139 8.50 -14.26 -8.32
CA PRO A 139 8.34 -13.37 -9.46
C PRO A 139 6.85 -13.06 -9.69
N LEU A 140 6.57 -11.83 -10.11
CA LEU A 140 5.24 -11.34 -10.47
C LEU A 140 5.21 -11.02 -11.97
N PRO A 141 4.14 -11.35 -12.71
CA PRO A 141 4.01 -10.92 -14.10
C PRO A 141 4.07 -9.40 -14.22
N ASN A 142 4.79 -8.88 -15.22
CA ASN A 142 4.95 -7.43 -15.36
C ASN A 142 3.61 -6.72 -15.61
N ARG A 143 2.71 -7.36 -16.37
CA ARG A 143 1.37 -6.81 -16.69
C ARG A 143 0.51 -6.49 -15.47
N VAL A 144 0.62 -7.27 -14.38
CA VAL A 144 -0.15 -6.99 -13.15
C VAL A 144 0.44 -5.86 -12.32
N MET A 145 1.66 -5.44 -12.62
CA MET A 145 2.35 -4.34 -11.94
C MET A 145 2.33 -3.03 -12.74
N GLU A 146 1.65 -3.02 -13.89
CA GLU A 146 1.49 -1.82 -14.72
C GLU A 146 0.80 -0.68 -13.97
N THR A 147 1.31 0.53 -14.21
CA THR A 147 0.71 1.78 -13.71
C THR A 147 -0.64 2.01 -14.37
N LYS A 148 -1.63 2.36 -13.58
CA LYS A 148 -2.84 3.04 -14.03
C LYS A 148 -2.92 4.41 -13.39
N THR A 149 -3.45 5.38 -14.11
CA THR A 149 -3.76 6.70 -13.56
C THR A 149 -5.26 6.80 -13.36
N VAL A 150 -5.68 7.07 -12.14
CA VAL A 150 -7.09 7.21 -11.77
C VAL A 150 -7.31 8.60 -11.18
N PHE A 151 -8.31 9.33 -11.67
CA PHE A 151 -8.68 10.62 -11.11
C PHE A 151 -9.58 10.45 -9.87
N PHE A 152 -9.20 11.07 -8.76
CA PHE A 152 -9.95 11.03 -7.50
C PHE A 152 -9.65 12.28 -6.66
N GLN A 153 -10.71 12.92 -6.14
CA GLN A 153 -10.62 14.10 -5.26
C GLN A 153 -9.63 15.18 -5.77
N GLY A 154 -9.73 15.55 -7.05
CA GLY A 154 -8.91 16.60 -7.65
C GLY A 154 -7.48 16.19 -7.99
N ALA A 155 -7.11 14.91 -7.89
CA ALA A 155 -5.77 14.42 -8.11
C ALA A 155 -5.70 13.26 -9.12
N ASN A 156 -4.65 13.24 -9.94
CA ASN A 156 -4.30 12.11 -10.80
C ASN A 156 -3.41 11.13 -10.01
N ILE A 157 -4.01 10.04 -9.55
CA ILE A 157 -3.37 9.03 -8.70
C ILE A 157 -2.74 7.95 -9.60
N LYS A 158 -1.41 7.82 -9.55
CA LYS A 158 -0.70 6.66 -10.12
C LYS A 158 -0.85 5.46 -9.19
N THR A 159 -1.55 4.43 -9.63
CA THR A 159 -1.89 3.23 -8.84
C THR A 159 -1.72 1.96 -9.68
N LEU A 160 -2.09 0.82 -9.12
CA LEU A 160 -2.14 -0.49 -9.78
C LEU A 160 -3.59 -0.82 -10.16
N ILE A 161 -3.76 -1.81 -11.03
CA ILE A 161 -5.07 -2.38 -11.33
C ILE A 161 -5.72 -2.94 -10.05
N PRO A 162 -7.06 -2.88 -9.92
CA PRO A 162 -7.75 -3.21 -8.67
C PRO A 162 -7.50 -4.66 -8.23
N GLU A 163 -7.35 -5.60 -9.17
CA GLU A 163 -7.01 -6.98 -8.89
C GLU A 163 -5.66 -7.10 -8.18
N THR A 164 -4.63 -6.38 -8.62
CA THR A 164 -3.32 -6.38 -7.96
C THR A 164 -3.43 -5.82 -6.54
N ILE A 165 -4.18 -4.74 -6.36
CA ILE A 165 -4.42 -4.15 -5.03
C ILE A 165 -5.06 -5.18 -4.11
N LEU A 166 -6.08 -5.91 -4.58
CA LEU A 166 -6.73 -6.98 -3.81
C LEU A 166 -5.73 -8.05 -3.34
N HIS A 167 -4.88 -8.53 -4.24
CA HIS A 167 -3.93 -9.62 -3.95
C HIS A 167 -2.76 -9.17 -3.06
N LEU A 168 -2.37 -7.89 -3.13
CA LEU A 168 -1.35 -7.32 -2.24
C LEU A 168 -1.73 -7.43 -0.76
N TYR A 169 -3.03 -7.34 -0.40
CA TYR A 169 -3.46 -7.44 0.99
C TYR A 169 -3.24 -8.83 1.60
N ILE A 170 -3.40 -9.89 0.82
CA ILE A 170 -3.16 -11.26 1.28
C ILE A 170 -1.66 -11.55 1.32
N ALA A 171 -0.92 -11.08 0.31
CA ALA A 171 0.52 -11.27 0.21
C ALA A 171 1.32 -10.48 1.26
N ARG A 172 0.71 -9.48 1.93
CA ARG A 172 1.40 -8.60 2.89
C ARG A 172 2.04 -9.35 4.06
N GLY A 173 1.31 -10.25 4.71
CA GLY A 173 1.84 -11.05 5.84
C GLY A 173 1.35 -12.50 5.82
N GLY A 174 0.98 -12.99 4.63
CA GLY A 174 0.40 -14.31 4.44
C GLY A 174 -1.03 -14.47 4.95
N CYS A 175 -1.69 -13.42 5.45
CA CYS A 175 -3.09 -13.46 5.83
C CYS A 175 -3.77 -12.09 5.68
N LEU A 176 -5.09 -12.12 5.49
CA LEU A 176 -5.93 -10.94 5.43
C LEU A 176 -6.20 -10.41 6.85
N LYS A 177 -5.94 -9.11 7.07
CA LYS A 177 -6.28 -8.44 8.32
C LYS A 177 -7.80 -8.31 8.48
N PRO A 178 -8.36 -8.51 9.68
CA PRO A 178 -9.80 -8.37 9.91
C PRO A 178 -10.35 -6.99 9.51
N LYS A 179 -9.64 -5.91 9.83
CA LYS A 179 -10.06 -4.53 9.53
C LYS A 179 -10.16 -4.22 8.03
N ASP A 180 -9.50 -5.00 7.19
CA ASP A 180 -9.48 -4.77 5.75
C ASP A 180 -10.62 -5.51 5.02
N LYS A 181 -11.36 -6.41 5.68
CA LYS A 181 -12.38 -7.26 5.04
C LYS A 181 -13.45 -6.47 4.31
N GLU A 182 -14.05 -5.46 4.94
CA GLU A 182 -15.17 -4.74 4.34
C GLU A 182 -14.75 -3.93 3.10
N LYS A 183 -13.63 -3.20 3.16
CA LYS A 183 -13.13 -2.48 1.99
C LYS A 183 -12.67 -3.40 0.85
N LEU A 184 -12.16 -4.59 1.17
CA LEU A 184 -11.82 -5.57 0.12
C LEU A 184 -13.04 -6.23 -0.49
N LYS A 185 -14.15 -6.38 0.24
CA LYS A 185 -15.43 -6.78 -0.37
C LYS A 185 -15.92 -5.74 -1.38
N LEU A 186 -15.79 -4.45 -1.05
CA LEU A 186 -16.12 -3.37 -1.98
C LEU A 186 -15.26 -3.44 -3.24
N LEU A 187 -13.93 -3.60 -3.07
CA LEU A 187 -13.01 -3.76 -4.19
C LEU A 187 -13.33 -5.00 -5.04
N ALA A 188 -13.58 -6.15 -4.41
CA ALA A 188 -13.92 -7.39 -5.12
C ALA A 188 -15.24 -7.26 -5.89
N ASN A 189 -16.24 -6.57 -5.32
CA ASN A 189 -17.49 -6.27 -6.02
C ASN A 189 -17.28 -5.33 -7.22
N HIS A 190 -16.38 -4.35 -7.09
CA HIS A 190 -16.00 -3.49 -8.20
C HIS A 190 -15.31 -4.28 -9.32
N ILE A 191 -14.30 -5.09 -9.00
CA ILE A 191 -13.60 -5.97 -9.96
C ILE A 191 -14.57 -6.89 -10.69
N ARG A 192 -15.53 -7.49 -9.98
CA ARG A 192 -16.53 -8.38 -10.59
C ARG A 192 -17.39 -7.68 -11.65
N LYS A 193 -17.65 -6.38 -11.47
CA LYS A 193 -18.44 -5.55 -12.40
C LYS A 193 -17.58 -4.91 -13.50
N HIS A 194 -16.32 -4.62 -13.18
CA HIS A 194 -15.37 -3.91 -14.03
C HIS A 194 -14.03 -4.63 -14.04
N PRO A 195 -13.96 -5.86 -14.60
CA PRO A 195 -12.71 -6.60 -14.66
C PRO A 195 -11.73 -5.88 -15.57
N THR A 196 -10.45 -5.83 -15.16
CA THR A 196 -9.40 -5.27 -16.00
C THR A 196 -9.22 -6.13 -17.25
N SER A 197 -9.30 -5.51 -18.43
CA SER A 197 -9.09 -6.21 -19.70
C SER A 197 -7.64 -6.71 -19.85
N GLY A 198 -7.48 -7.91 -20.42
CA GLY A 198 -6.16 -8.48 -20.73
C GLY A 198 -5.42 -9.11 -19.54
N VAL A 199 -6.05 -9.21 -18.37
CA VAL A 199 -5.56 -9.97 -17.22
C VAL A 199 -6.54 -11.07 -16.83
N SER A 200 -6.00 -12.17 -16.33
CA SER A 200 -6.76 -13.33 -15.87
C SER A 200 -6.46 -13.62 -14.41
N HIS A 201 -7.25 -14.48 -13.75
CA HIS A 201 -6.94 -14.87 -12.37
C HIS A 201 -5.58 -15.60 -12.26
N GLU A 202 -5.16 -16.31 -13.30
CA GLU A 202 -3.89 -17.03 -13.35
C GLU A 202 -2.68 -16.10 -13.13
N ASP A 203 -2.79 -14.85 -13.59
CA ASP A 203 -1.77 -13.83 -13.40
C ASP A 203 -1.51 -13.47 -11.94
N PHE A 204 -2.45 -13.78 -11.07
CA PHE A 204 -2.38 -13.48 -9.64
C PHE A 204 -2.04 -14.70 -8.78
N LEU A 205 -1.92 -15.90 -9.37
CA LEU A 205 -1.43 -17.10 -8.68
C LEU A 205 -0.10 -16.89 -7.95
N PRO A 206 0.87 -16.12 -8.47
CA PRO A 206 2.11 -15.84 -7.76
C PRO A 206 1.90 -15.13 -6.40
N PHE A 207 0.88 -14.29 -6.23
CA PHE A 207 0.57 -13.69 -4.93
C PHE A 207 0.06 -14.74 -3.93
N HIS A 208 -0.76 -15.67 -4.40
CA HIS A 208 -1.27 -16.78 -3.57
C HIS A 208 -0.15 -17.75 -3.19
N GLN A 209 0.72 -18.08 -4.14
CA GLN A 209 1.92 -18.87 -3.93
C GLN A 209 2.79 -18.23 -2.85
N PHE A 210 3.15 -16.96 -3.01
CA PHE A 210 3.97 -16.23 -2.06
C PHE A 210 3.34 -16.22 -0.65
N ALA A 211 2.03 -15.97 -0.55
CA ALA A 211 1.34 -15.98 0.73
C ALA A 211 1.35 -17.38 1.39
N ARG A 212 1.22 -18.45 0.60
CA ARG A 212 1.33 -19.83 1.06
C ARG A 212 2.74 -20.14 1.56
N ASP A 213 3.75 -19.80 0.77
CA ASP A 213 5.15 -20.06 1.11
C ASP A 213 5.58 -19.27 2.34
N LEU A 214 5.13 -18.03 2.49
CA LEU A 214 5.36 -17.23 3.71
C LEU A 214 4.80 -17.93 4.95
N ARG A 215 3.56 -18.45 4.88
CA ARG A 215 2.95 -19.19 6.00
C ARG A 215 3.69 -20.49 6.31
N ASN A 216 4.22 -21.17 5.30
CA ASN A 216 4.92 -22.44 5.47
C ASN A 216 6.35 -22.26 5.98
N GLN A 217 7.09 -21.30 5.44
CA GLN A 217 8.49 -21.05 5.79
C GLN A 217 8.65 -20.19 7.06
N TYR A 218 7.69 -19.29 7.33
CA TYR A 218 7.70 -18.40 8.49
C TYR A 218 6.39 -18.51 9.30
N PRO A 219 6.04 -19.71 9.81
CA PRO A 219 4.74 -19.94 10.47
C PRO A 219 4.56 -19.11 11.73
N VAL A 220 5.64 -18.88 12.49
CA VAL A 220 5.61 -18.02 13.70
C VAL A 220 5.32 -16.58 13.31
N HIS A 221 5.98 -16.05 12.27
CA HIS A 221 5.74 -14.69 11.77
C HIS A 221 4.32 -14.51 11.27
N ALA A 222 3.82 -15.44 10.46
CA ALA A 222 2.46 -15.37 9.93
C ALA A 222 1.41 -15.40 11.05
N LYS A 223 1.57 -16.28 12.05
CA LYS A 223 0.70 -16.33 13.24
C LYS A 223 0.78 -15.05 14.06
N ALA A 224 1.99 -14.52 14.29
CA ALA A 224 2.21 -13.28 15.01
C ALA A 224 1.53 -12.10 14.33
N TYR A 225 1.74 -11.95 13.03
CA TYR A 225 1.11 -10.91 12.23
C TYR A 225 -0.42 -10.99 12.29
N TRP A 226 -0.98 -12.20 12.18
CA TRP A 226 -2.42 -12.41 12.29
C TRP A 226 -2.97 -12.04 13.68
N LEU A 227 -2.33 -12.51 14.75
CA LEU A 227 -2.75 -12.24 16.12
C LEU A 227 -2.69 -10.73 16.42
N LEU A 228 -1.56 -10.09 16.11
CA LEU A 228 -1.40 -8.65 16.30
C LEU A 228 -2.41 -7.85 15.47
N SER A 229 -2.72 -8.29 14.24
CA SER A 229 -3.74 -7.64 13.42
C SER A 229 -5.15 -7.80 13.98
N ARG A 230 -5.45 -8.91 14.68
CA ARG A 230 -6.71 -9.09 15.41
C ARG A 230 -6.78 -8.18 16.62
N VAL A 231 -5.73 -8.16 17.44
CA VAL A 231 -5.67 -7.30 18.63
C VAL A 231 -5.76 -5.83 18.23
N ASP A 232 -5.04 -5.41 17.19
CA ASP A 232 -5.12 -4.04 16.65
C ASP A 232 -6.55 -3.69 16.20
N HIS A 233 -7.26 -4.63 15.57
CA HIS A 233 -8.65 -4.43 15.18
C HIS A 233 -9.59 -4.28 16.38
N PHE A 234 -9.51 -5.17 17.37
CA PHE A 234 -10.34 -5.10 18.59
C PHE A 234 -10.07 -3.85 19.41
N THR A 235 -8.81 -3.42 19.44
CA THR A 235 -8.36 -2.22 20.17
C THR A 235 -8.51 -0.93 19.37
N LYS A 236 -9.19 -0.96 18.20
CA LYS A 236 -9.39 0.20 17.32
C LYS A 236 -8.08 0.94 16.99
N GLY A 237 -6.98 0.21 16.82
CA GLY A 237 -5.69 0.76 16.36
C GLY A 237 -4.70 1.14 17.45
N ILE A 238 -4.95 0.81 18.74
CA ILE A 238 -4.03 1.17 19.84
C ILE A 238 -2.61 0.63 19.59
N PHE A 239 -2.46 -0.58 19.06
CA PHE A 239 -1.15 -1.18 18.76
C PHE A 239 -0.41 -0.50 17.61
N THR A 240 -1.15 -0.04 16.61
CA THR A 240 -0.59 0.75 15.50
C THR A 240 -0.27 2.19 15.92
N ARG A 241 -0.79 2.68 17.05
CA ARG A 241 -0.57 4.05 17.55
C ARG A 241 0.48 4.12 18.68
N ASP A 242 0.61 3.08 19.51
CA ASP A 242 1.54 3.04 20.64
C ASP A 242 2.63 1.94 20.53
N ASN A 243 3.86 2.38 20.22
CA ASN A 243 5.04 1.53 20.07
C ASN A 243 5.53 0.87 21.36
N ARG A 244 5.14 1.34 22.55
CA ARG A 244 5.54 0.72 23.83
C ARG A 244 4.69 -0.51 24.09
N LEU A 245 3.38 -0.40 23.91
CA LEU A 245 2.42 -1.49 24.10
C LEU A 245 2.65 -2.63 23.10
N ALA A 246 2.94 -2.29 21.84
CA ALA A 246 3.31 -3.27 20.82
C ALA A 246 4.57 -4.07 21.18
N ARG A 247 5.60 -3.42 21.73
CA ARG A 247 6.83 -4.11 22.16
C ARG A 247 6.60 -5.04 23.35
N VAL A 248 5.75 -4.65 24.30
CA VAL A 248 5.45 -5.47 25.50
C VAL A 248 4.71 -6.75 25.14
N VAL A 249 3.66 -6.66 24.31
CA VAL A 249 2.90 -7.86 23.90
C VAL A 249 3.78 -8.82 23.12
N VAL A 250 4.65 -8.32 22.25
CA VAL A 250 5.54 -9.18 21.48
C VAL A 250 6.55 -9.89 22.37
N ARG A 251 7.19 -9.16 23.30
CA ARG A 251 8.15 -9.76 24.24
C ARG A 251 7.53 -10.84 25.11
N LYS A 252 6.24 -10.75 25.43
CA LYS A 252 5.53 -11.75 26.25
C LYS A 252 4.98 -12.93 25.44
N VAL A 253 4.81 -12.78 24.12
CA VAL A 253 4.18 -13.81 23.27
C VAL A 253 5.19 -14.54 22.38
N PHE A 254 6.34 -13.94 22.09
CA PHE A 254 7.29 -14.45 21.08
C PHE A 254 8.76 -14.55 21.55
N LEU A 255 9.08 -14.16 22.80
CA LEU A 255 10.36 -14.40 23.46
C LEU A 255 10.09 -15.11 24.79
#